data_AF-A0A944QID1-F1
#
_entry.id   AF-A0A944QID1-F1
#
_cell.length_a   1.000
_cell.length_b   1.000
_cell.length_c   1.000
_cell.angle_alpha   90.00
_cell.angle_beta   90.00
_cell.angle_gamma   90.00
#
_symmetry.space_group_name_H-M   'P 1'
#
loop_
_entity.id
_entity.type
_entity.pdbx_description
1 polymer ?
#
loop_
_entity_poly.entity_id
_entity_poly.type
_entity_poly.pdbx_seq_one_letter_code
_entity_poly.pdbx_strand_id
1 'polypeptide(L)' 'MAERKAVTKQLARSYRAGDRARKGKILDEVKKLTGWHRDYARAVLWARPRLPREGATGT' A
#
# COMPACT_ATOMS: atom_id res chain seq x y z
N MET A 1 -10.71 -11.69 -1.82
CA MET A 1 -10.36 -10.54 -0.95
C MET A 1 -9.32 -10.84 0.14
N ALA A 2 -8.99 -12.11 0.46
CA ALA A 2 -7.97 -12.45 1.47
C ALA A 2 -6.51 -12.34 0.95
N GLU A 3 -6.29 -12.71 -0.31
CA GLU A 3 -4.97 -12.71 -0.94
C GLU A 3 -4.35 -11.30 -1.00
N ARG A 4 -5.15 -10.30 -1.39
CA ARG A 4 -4.73 -8.88 -1.40
C ARG A 4 -4.26 -8.42 -0.03
N LYS A 5 -4.96 -8.80 1.06
CA LYS A 5 -4.59 -8.44 2.44
C LYS A 5 -3.28 -9.10 2.89
N ALA A 6 -3.03 -10.34 2.46
CA ALA A 6 -1.78 -11.05 2.76
C ALA A 6 -0.58 -10.37 2.06
N VAL A 7 -0.75 -10.02 0.78
CA VAL A 7 0.27 -9.33 -0.02
C VAL A 7 0.56 -7.94 0.55
N THR A 8 -0.46 -7.17 0.96
CA THR A 8 -0.24 -5.87 1.62
C THR A 8 0.53 -6.01 2.94
N LYS A 9 0.27 -7.04 3.76
CA LYS A 9 1.02 -7.28 5.00
C LYS A 9 2.48 -7.64 4.73
N GLN A 10 2.74 -8.47 3.73
CA GLN A 10 4.11 -8.82 3.31
C GLN A 10 4.86 -7.55 2.83
N LEU A 11 4.22 -6.77 1.95
CA LEU A 11 4.76 -5.52 1.41
C LEU A 11 4.97 -4.47 2.51
N ALA A 12 4.10 -4.40 3.53
CA ALA A 12 4.27 -3.52 4.68
C ALA A 12 5.51 -3.84 5.53
N ARG A 13 5.81 -5.13 5.72
CA ARG A 13 7.06 -5.54 6.40
C ARG A 13 8.28 -5.17 5.56
N SER A 14 8.26 -5.48 4.27
CA SER A 14 9.33 -5.11 3.33
C SER A 14 9.50 -3.59 3.19
N TYR A 15 8.43 -2.82 3.32
CA TYR A 15 8.46 -1.35 3.27
C TYR A 15 9.15 -0.77 4.50
N ARG A 16 8.91 -1.35 5.68
CA ARG A 16 9.60 -0.95 6.92
C ARG A 16 11.08 -1.30 6.90
N ALA A 17 11.43 -2.47 6.36
CA ALA A 17 12.81 -2.94 6.27
C ALA A 17 13.60 -2.39 5.06
N GLY A 18 12.92 -1.73 4.11
CA GLY A 18 13.50 -1.36 2.83
C GLY A 18 14.04 0.07 2.76
N ASP A 19 15.11 0.25 1.99
CA ASP A 19 15.67 1.55 1.63
C ASP A 19 14.75 2.38 0.73
N ARG A 20 15.09 3.66 0.52
CA ARG A 20 14.30 4.60 -0.30
C ARG A 20 13.94 4.05 -1.68
N ALA A 21 14.87 3.35 -2.33
CA ALA A 21 14.65 2.70 -3.62
C ALA A 21 13.67 1.51 -3.54
N ARG A 22 13.77 0.71 -2.48
CA ARG A 22 12.91 -0.47 -2.24
C ARG A 22 11.48 -0.05 -1.91
N LYS A 23 11.34 1.01 -1.11
CA LYS A 23 10.05 1.65 -0.77
C LYS A 23 9.31 2.14 -2.02
N GLY A 24 10.02 2.64 -3.03
CA GLY A 24 9.44 3.03 -4.32
C GLY A 24 8.83 1.85 -5.07
N LYS A 25 9.60 0.77 -5.26
CA LYS A 25 9.14 -0.45 -5.95
C LYS A 25 7.93 -1.08 -5.26
N ILE A 26 7.95 -1.14 -3.93
CA ILE A 26 6.84 -1.65 -3.13
C ILE A 26 5.55 -0.83 -3.34
N LEU A 27 5.66 0.50 -3.43
CA LEU A 27 4.50 1.36 -3.71
C LEU A 27 3.94 1.13 -5.12
N ASP A 28 4.81 0.97 -6.12
CA ASP A 28 4.39 0.72 -7.50
C ASP A 28 3.70 -0.64 -7.68
N GLU A 29 4.17 -1.65 -6.94
CA GLU A 29 3.59 -3.00 -6.94
C GLU A 29 2.24 -3.04 -6.22
N VAL A 30 2.13 -2.37 -5.06
CA VAL A 30 0.83 -2.18 -4.38
C VAL A 30 -0.16 -1.48 -5.30
N LYS A 31 0.27 -0.40 -5.99
CA LYS A 31 -0.56 0.34 -6.94
C LYS A 31 -1.09 -0.56 -8.06
N LYS A 32 -0.23 -1.40 -8.67
CA LYS A 32 -0.65 -2.34 -9.74
C LYS A 32 -1.64 -3.40 -9.24
N LEU A 33 -1.41 -3.96 -8.05
CA LEU A 33 -2.21 -5.07 -7.53
C LEU A 33 -3.56 -4.65 -6.94
N THR A 34 -3.63 -3.44 -6.38
CA THR A 34 -4.82 -2.95 -5.68
C THR A 34 -5.57 -1.85 -6.44
N GLY A 35 -4.94 -1.24 -7.45
CA GLY A 35 -5.45 -0.04 -8.12
C GLY A 35 -5.36 1.22 -7.25
N TRP A 36 -4.70 1.15 -6.09
CA TRP A 36 -4.59 2.29 -5.19
C TRP A 36 -3.64 3.36 -5.72
N HIS A 37 -3.99 4.62 -5.49
CA HIS A 37 -3.05 5.71 -5.69
C HIS A 37 -1.87 5.62 -4.73
N ARG A 38 -0.72 6.14 -5.16
CA ARG A 38 0.57 6.08 -4.44
C ARG A 38 0.46 6.63 -3.01
N ASP A 39 -0.32 7.69 -2.83
CA ASP A 39 -0.53 8.31 -1.51
C ASP A 39 -1.44 7.48 -0.62
N TYR A 40 -2.43 6.79 -1.17
CA TYR A 40 -3.23 5.82 -0.42
C TYR A 40 -2.39 4.60 -0.01
N ALA A 41 -1.58 4.07 -0.92
CA ALA A 41 -0.64 2.99 -0.60
C ALA A 41 0.38 3.42 0.47
N ARG A 42 0.92 4.64 0.37
CA ARG A 42 1.82 5.21 1.39
C ARG A 42 1.09 5.39 2.72
N ALA A 43 -0.14 5.88 2.73
CA ALA A 43 -0.95 6.02 3.93
C ALA A 43 -1.22 4.66 4.56
N VAL A 44 -1.54 3.61 3.80
CA VAL A 44 -1.75 2.26 4.35
C VAL A 44 -0.46 1.64 4.89
N LEU A 45 0.69 1.92 4.27
CA LEU A 45 2.00 1.42 4.72
C LEU A 45 2.54 2.20 5.94
N TRP A 46 2.18 3.49 6.07
CA TRP A 46 2.67 4.38 7.12
C TRP A 46 1.70 4.48 8.31
N ALA A 47 0.39 4.55 8.08
CA ALA A 47 -0.61 4.72 9.12
C ALA A 47 -0.74 3.44 9.98
N ARG A 48 -0.57 3.60 11.29
CA ARG A 48 -1.26 2.74 12.26
C ARG A 48 -2.77 2.80 11.97
N PRO A 49 -3.50 1.68 12.03
CA PRO A 49 -4.80 1.55 11.38
C PRO A 49 -5.81 2.50 11.99
N ARG A 50 -6.25 3.48 11.21
CA ARG A 50 -7.50 4.21 11.41
C ARG A 50 -8.13 4.41 10.04
N LEU A 51 -8.76 3.36 9.53
CA LEU A 51 -9.63 3.39 8.33
C LEU A 51 -11.08 3.46 8.85
N PRO A 52 -12.00 4.25 8.27
CA PRO A 52 -12.33 4.28 6.83
C PRO A 52 -12.33 5.73 6.25
N ARG A 53 -12.38 5.97 4.93
CA ARG A 53 -13.59 5.99 4.08
C ARG A 53 -13.25 5.60 2.64
N GLU A 54 -14.00 4.64 2.15
CA GLU A 54 -14.06 4.14 0.79
C GLU A 54 -14.77 5.18 -0.09
N GLY A 55 -14.13 5.61 -1.18
CA GLY A 55 -14.71 6.56 -2.14
C GLY A 55 -13.77 7.68 -2.56
N ALA A 56 -12.80 7.37 -3.42
CA ALA A 56 -12.18 8.36 -4.30
C ALA A 56 -11.63 7.67 -5.55
N THR A 57 -12.53 7.04 -6.30
CA THR A 57 -12.38 6.93 -7.76
C THR A 57 -12.70 8.31 -8.34
N GLY A 58 -11.73 8.95 -8.97
CA GLY A 58 -11.90 10.24 -9.62
C GLY A 58 -10.82 10.45 -10.67
N THR A 59 -11.13 9.97 -11.87
CA THR A 59 -10.53 10.26 -13.20
C THR A 59 -9.10 9.83 -13.48
#